data_AF-A0A965MDT2-F1
#
_entry.id   AF-A0A965MDT2-F1
#
_cell.length_a   1.000
_cell.length_b   1.000
_cell.length_c   1.000
_cell.angle_alpha   90.00
_cell.angle_beta   90.00
_cell.angle_gamma   90.00
#
_symmetry.space_group_name_H-M   'P 1'
#
loop_
_entity.id
_entity.type
_entity.pdbx_description
1 polymer ?
#
loop_
_entity_poly.entity_id
_entity_poly.type
_entity_poly.pdbx_seq_one_letter_code
_entity_poly.pdbx_strand_id
1 'polypeptide(L)'
;MFFPLTKIVGFMLDPLHLPLFLVAFAFLLRSLSRNISKFLIACALAWVMLLGVVPFWQWGLQSLENQYAYPDPMPSQIGGIIVLGGAMESGSVGASRPFPPVGSSGERLFAGLQLAQRYPNVPIVFSGYSGSLWSVEANEASLTKSLIHDLIKNPQRVMY
;
A
#
# COMPACT_ATOMS: atom_id res chain seq x y z
N MET A 1 -20.38 -1.84 10.13
CA MET A 1 -19.54 -2.68 11.03
C MET A 1 -18.41 -3.43 10.30
N PHE A 2 -18.45 -3.59 8.96
CA PHE A 2 -17.40 -4.28 8.21
C PHE A 2 -16.01 -3.62 8.30
N PHE A 3 -15.94 -2.29 8.17
CA PHE A 3 -14.67 -1.55 8.14
C PHE A 3 -13.80 -1.67 9.41
N PRO A 4 -14.32 -1.47 10.65
CA PRO A 4 -13.50 -1.69 11.84
C PRO A 4 -13.11 -3.16 12.03
N LEU A 5 -14.00 -4.10 11.66
CA LEU A 5 -13.72 -5.52 11.75
C LEU A 5 -12.56 -5.93 10.83
N THR A 6 -12.55 -5.47 9.58
CA THR A 6 -11.44 -5.74 8.65
C THR A 6 -10.12 -5.13 9.09
N LYS A 7 -10.14 -4.04 9.87
CA LYS A 7 -8.93 -3.46 10.45
C LYS A 7 -8.38 -4.29 11.61
N ILE A 8 -9.24 -4.77 12.50
CA ILE A 8 -8.82 -5.64 13.61
C ILE A 8 -8.33 -6.99 13.08
N VAL A 9 -9.10 -7.62 12.20
CA VAL A 9 -8.72 -8.89 11.58
C VAL A 9 -7.47 -8.73 10.73
N GLY A 10 -7.39 -7.66 9.93
CA GLY A 10 -6.20 -7.35 9.13
C GLY A 10 -4.95 -7.14 9.99
N PHE A 11 -5.09 -6.45 11.13
CA PHE A 11 -4.03 -6.34 12.12
C PHE A 11 -3.62 -7.72 12.63
N MET A 12 -4.54 -8.57 13.07
CA MET A 12 -4.16 -9.90 13.57
C MET A 12 -3.54 -10.81 12.51
N LEU A 13 -3.91 -10.64 11.24
CA LEU A 13 -3.40 -11.41 10.10
C LEU A 13 -2.10 -10.86 9.50
N ASP A 14 -1.65 -9.68 9.93
CA ASP A 14 -0.41 -9.10 9.42
C ASP A 14 0.78 -10.06 9.71
N PRO A 15 1.51 -10.51 8.68
CA PRO A 15 2.64 -11.43 8.84
C PRO A 15 3.70 -10.96 9.84
N LEU A 16 3.81 -9.64 10.08
CA LEU A 16 4.75 -9.04 11.02
C LEU A 16 4.34 -9.20 12.49
N HIS A 17 3.06 -9.45 12.79
CA HIS A 17 2.61 -9.68 14.17
C HIS A 17 2.76 -11.14 14.60
N LEU A 18 2.89 -12.07 13.65
CA LEU A 18 3.06 -13.50 13.94
C LEU A 18 4.30 -13.80 14.80
N PRO A 19 5.49 -13.23 14.54
CA PRO A 19 6.64 -13.35 15.45
C PRO A 19 6.38 -12.86 16.87
N LEU A 20 5.62 -11.76 17.03
CA LEU A 20 5.28 -11.21 18.34
C LEU A 20 4.43 -12.20 19.13
N PHE A 21 3.42 -12.79 18.49
CA PHE A 21 2.61 -13.83 19.11
C PHE A 21 3.45 -15.07 19.47
N LEU A 22 4.33 -15.53 18.58
CA LEU A 22 5.22 -16.67 18.86
C LEU A 22 6.12 -16.42 20.08
N VAL A 23 6.68 -15.21 20.21
CA VAL A 23 7.50 -14.83 21.38
C VAL A 23 6.65 -14.76 22.65
N ALA A 24 5.44 -14.19 22.59
CA ALA A 24 4.53 -14.14 23.73
C ALA A 24 4.15 -15.55 24.21
N PHE A 25 3.78 -16.46 23.30
CA PHE A 25 3.50 -17.85 23.61
C PHE A 25 4.74 -18.59 24.14
N ALA A 26 5.92 -18.31 23.59
CA ALA A 26 7.16 -18.88 24.10
C ALA A 26 7.43 -18.49 25.56
N PHE A 27 7.10 -17.27 25.96
CA PHE A 27 7.24 -16.82 27.34
C PHE A 27 6.24 -17.51 28.27
N LEU A 28 4.96 -17.60 27.87
CA LEU A 28 3.91 -18.28 28.64
C LEU A 28 4.21 -19.76 28.88
N LEU A 29 4.72 -20.46 27.85
CA LEU A 29 5.03 -21.90 27.92
C LEU A 29 6.40 -22.20 28.51
N ARG A 30 7.19 -21.18 28.90
CA ARG A 30 8.53 -21.34 29.46
C ARG A 30 8.54 -22.20 30.73
N SER A 31 7.52 -22.05 31.57
CA SER A 31 7.36 -22.81 32.83
C SER A 31 6.98 -24.27 32.58
N LEU A 32 6.28 -24.56 31.48
CA LEU A 32 5.80 -25.89 31.15
C LEU A 32 6.85 -26.71 30.38
N SER A 33 7.53 -26.11 29.40
CA SER A 33 8.60 -26.76 28.65
C SER A 33 9.60 -25.76 28.07
N ARG A 34 10.86 -25.89 28.52
CA ARG A 34 11.98 -25.09 27.97
C ARG A 34 12.22 -25.38 26.49
N ASN A 35 11.98 -26.60 26.03
CA ASN A 35 12.23 -27.00 24.65
C ASN A 35 11.21 -26.39 23.69
N ILE A 36 9.92 -26.40 24.07
CA ILE A 36 8.85 -25.76 23.27
C ILE A 36 9.09 -24.24 23.19
N SER A 37 9.45 -23.61 24.31
CA SER A 37 9.78 -22.17 24.33
C SER A 37 10.94 -21.81 23.40
N LYS A 38 12.03 -22.59 23.42
CA LYS A 38 13.18 -22.38 22.52
C LYS A 38 12.79 -22.56 21.05
N PHE A 39 11.99 -23.57 20.75
CA PHE A 39 11.53 -23.83 19.39
C PHE A 39 10.69 -22.67 18.85
N LEU A 40 9.73 -22.16 19.63
CA LEU A 40 8.90 -21.01 19.24
C LEU A 40 9.73 -19.74 19.00
N ILE A 41 10.74 -19.48 19.83
CA ILE A 41 11.67 -18.35 19.64
C ILE A 41 12.48 -18.54 18.36
N ALA A 42 12.97 -19.76 18.09
CA ALA A 42 13.70 -20.06 16.87
C ALA A 42 12.81 -19.86 15.61
N CYS A 43 11.54 -20.30 15.67
CA CYS A 43 10.57 -20.05 14.60
C CYS A 43 10.31 -18.56 14.39
N ALA A 44 10.14 -17.78 15.47
CA ALA A 44 9.94 -16.33 15.38
C ALA A 44 11.14 -15.64 14.72
N LEU A 45 12.36 -16.01 15.12
CA LEU A 45 13.59 -15.49 14.54
C LEU A 45 13.72 -15.87 13.06
N ALA A 46 13.46 -17.13 12.72
CA ALA A 46 13.47 -17.59 11.33
C ALA A 46 12.46 -16.84 10.47
N TRP A 47 11.25 -16.59 11.00
CA TRP A 47 10.21 -15.85 10.30
C TRP A 47 10.63 -14.40 10.00
N VAL A 48 11.20 -13.70 10.99
CA VAL A 48 11.74 -12.35 10.80
C VAL A 48 12.89 -12.35 9.79
N MET A 49 13.78 -13.35 9.83
CA MET A 49 14.87 -13.47 8.86
C MET A 49 14.35 -13.70 7.43
N LEU A 50 13.33 -14.55 7.27
CA LEU A 50 12.72 -14.84 5.96
C LEU A 50 12.03 -13.61 5.36
N LEU A 51 11.29 -12.84 6.16
CA LEU A 51 10.54 -11.68 5.68
C LEU A 51 11.39 -10.41 5.57
N GLY A 52 12.33 -10.21 6.49
CA GLY A 52 13.13 -8.99 6.59
C GLY A 52 14.47 -9.04 5.85
N VAL A 53 15.14 -10.20 5.83
CA VAL A 53 16.50 -10.32 5.26
C VAL A 53 16.49 -11.02 3.89
N VAL A 54 15.69 -12.08 3.72
CA VAL A 54 15.64 -12.91 2.48
C VAL A 54 14.52 -12.45 1.52
N PRO A 55 13.96 -11.26 1.74
CA PRO A 55 12.54 -10.92 1.47
C PRO A 55 11.73 -11.97 0.68
N PHE A 56 11.42 -13.11 1.32
CA PHE A 56 10.77 -14.26 0.67
C PHE A 56 9.44 -13.90 -0.02
N TRP A 57 8.72 -12.92 0.54
CA TRP A 57 7.46 -12.43 -0.03
C TRP A 57 7.62 -11.83 -1.45
N GLN A 58 8.79 -11.29 -1.78
CA GLN A 58 9.06 -10.70 -3.10
C GLN A 58 9.03 -11.74 -4.20
N TRP A 59 9.44 -12.98 -3.94
CA TRP A 59 9.41 -14.03 -4.96
C TRP A 59 7.98 -14.38 -5.38
N GLY A 60 7.07 -14.45 -4.40
CA GLY A 60 5.65 -14.64 -4.67
C GLY A 60 5.06 -13.46 -5.44
N LEU A 61 5.37 -12.23 -5.02
CA LEU A 61 4.88 -11.03 -5.69
C LEU A 61 5.41 -10.91 -7.12
N GLN A 62 6.72 -11.10 -7.32
CA GLN A 62 7.36 -11.04 -8.64
C GLN A 62 6.77 -12.07 -9.61
N SER A 63 6.46 -13.28 -9.13
CA SER A 63 5.81 -14.29 -9.97
C SER A 63 4.39 -13.89 -10.38
N LEU A 64 3.69 -13.08 -9.61
CA LEU A 64 2.37 -12.54 -9.96
C LEU A 64 2.50 -11.34 -10.91
N GLU A 65 3.44 -10.44 -10.64
CA GLU A 65 3.69 -9.26 -11.48
C GLU A 65 4.16 -9.64 -12.88
N ASN A 66 5.05 -10.64 -13.00
CA ASN A 66 5.56 -11.12 -14.28
C ASN A 66 4.50 -11.80 -15.17
N GLN A 67 3.33 -12.14 -14.64
CA GLN A 67 2.22 -12.64 -15.47
C GLN A 67 1.60 -11.54 -16.34
N TYR A 68 1.77 -10.28 -15.95
CA TYR A 68 1.24 -9.12 -16.65
C TYR A 68 2.39 -8.21 -17.07
N ALA A 69 2.92 -8.48 -18.26
CA ALA A 69 3.96 -7.64 -18.83
C ALA A 69 3.45 -6.22 -19.10
N TYR A 70 4.34 -5.24 -18.94
CA TYR A 70 4.07 -3.88 -19.36
C TYR A 70 3.82 -3.86 -20.88
N PRO A 71 2.74 -3.23 -21.37
CA PRO A 71 2.46 -3.20 -22.80
C PRO A 71 3.56 -2.46 -23.58
N ASP A 72 4.26 -3.17 -24.46
CA ASP A 72 5.23 -2.60 -25.39
C ASP A 72 5.04 -3.18 -26.81
N PRO A 73 4.61 -2.37 -27.81
CA PRO A 73 4.31 -0.95 -27.72
C PRO A 73 2.99 -0.66 -27.01
N MET A 74 2.92 0.50 -26.36
CA MET A 74 1.68 0.98 -25.75
C MET A 74 0.54 1.12 -26.77
N PRO A 75 -0.72 0.84 -26.39
CA PRO A 75 -1.87 0.90 -27.28
C PRO A 75 -2.03 2.27 -27.95
N SER A 76 -2.43 2.29 -29.22
CA SER A 76 -2.69 3.56 -29.93
C SER A 76 -3.91 4.31 -29.38
N GLN A 77 -4.88 3.58 -28.82
CA GLN A 77 -6.12 4.13 -28.27
C GLN A 77 -6.46 3.43 -26.94
N ILE A 78 -6.93 4.21 -25.97
CA ILE A 78 -7.44 3.75 -24.68
C ILE A 78 -8.74 4.48 -24.34
N GLY A 79 -9.61 3.86 -23.53
CA GLY A 79 -10.86 4.49 -23.08
C GLY A 79 -10.71 5.43 -21.90
N GLY A 80 -9.62 5.30 -21.13
CA GLY A 80 -9.38 6.09 -19.92
C GLY A 80 -8.19 5.55 -19.12
N ILE A 81 -7.78 6.30 -18.11
CA ILE A 81 -6.67 5.96 -17.20
C ILE A 81 -7.24 5.87 -15.78
N ILE A 82 -6.92 4.79 -15.06
CA ILE A 82 -7.31 4.64 -13.65
C ILE A 82 -6.03 4.55 -12.83
N VAL A 83 -5.84 5.48 -11.91
CA VAL A 83 -4.73 5.51 -10.95
C VAL A 83 -5.27 5.08 -9.60
N LEU A 84 -4.84 3.92 -9.15
CA LEU A 84 -5.19 3.39 -7.83
C LEU A 84 -4.49 4.20 -6.73
N GLY A 85 -5.20 4.42 -5.61
CA GLY A 85 -4.66 5.08 -4.43
C GLY A 85 -3.52 4.31 -3.74
N GLY A 86 -3.00 4.91 -2.69
CA GLY A 86 -1.77 4.52 -1.97
C GLY A 86 -0.53 5.36 -2.32
N ALA A 87 -0.66 6.34 -3.23
CA ALA A 87 0.45 7.19 -3.65
C ALA A 87 0.76 8.30 -2.64
N MET A 88 -0.25 8.80 -1.92
CA MET A 88 -0.06 9.84 -0.90
C MET A 88 -0.29 9.26 0.48
N GLU A 89 0.59 9.60 1.42
CA GLU A 89 0.41 9.20 2.80
C GLU A 89 -0.69 10.05 3.45
N SER A 90 -1.82 9.42 3.75
CA SER A 90 -2.95 10.07 4.42
C SER A 90 -2.81 9.96 5.94
N GLY A 91 -3.21 10.99 6.68
CA GLY A 91 -3.10 11.03 8.14
C GLY A 91 -2.70 12.41 8.68
N SER A 92 -2.46 12.50 9.99
CA SER A 92 -2.05 13.74 10.66
C SER A 92 -0.74 14.32 10.11
N VAL A 93 0.18 13.47 9.67
CA VAL A 93 1.45 13.87 9.06
C VAL A 93 1.24 14.47 7.66
N GLY A 94 0.34 13.90 6.86
CA GLY A 94 -0.01 14.43 5.55
C GLY A 94 -0.77 15.75 5.62
N ALA A 95 -1.66 15.91 6.62
CA ALA A 95 -2.46 17.11 6.81
C ALA A 95 -1.68 18.29 7.43
N SER A 96 -0.57 18.02 8.12
CA SER A 96 0.25 19.05 8.79
C SER A 96 1.32 19.68 7.89
N ARG A 97 1.43 19.23 6.64
CA ARG A 97 2.47 19.68 5.70
C ARG A 97 1.85 20.34 4.46
N PRO A 98 2.51 21.36 3.89
CA PRO A 98 2.08 21.98 2.64
C PRO A 98 2.15 21.01 1.46
N PHE A 99 3.02 20.02 1.52
CA PHE A 99 3.12 18.93 0.55
C PHE A 99 3.04 17.59 1.29
N PRO A 100 2.02 16.76 1.02
CA PRO A 100 1.91 15.46 1.66
C PRO A 100 3.02 14.54 1.14
N PRO A 101 3.62 13.70 2.00
CA PRO A 101 4.66 12.80 1.57
C PRO A 101 4.11 11.77 0.59
N VAL A 102 4.91 11.48 -0.43
CA VAL A 102 4.64 10.43 -1.40
C VAL A 102 4.99 9.09 -0.75
N GLY A 103 4.02 8.19 -0.69
CA GLY A 103 4.16 6.87 -0.09
C GLY A 103 4.84 5.86 -1.02
N SER A 104 4.89 4.61 -0.58
CA SER A 104 5.52 3.51 -1.31
C SER A 104 4.91 3.23 -2.68
N SER A 105 3.68 3.66 -2.95
CA SER A 105 3.03 3.50 -4.27
C SER A 105 3.07 4.77 -5.14
N GLY A 106 3.97 5.72 -4.85
CA GLY A 106 4.12 6.97 -5.61
C GLY A 106 4.40 6.77 -7.10
N GLU A 107 5.07 5.69 -7.48
CA GLU A 107 5.32 5.31 -8.87
C GLU A 107 4.04 5.26 -9.72
N ARG A 108 2.90 4.85 -9.14
CA ARG A 108 1.60 4.76 -9.83
C ARG A 108 1.08 6.13 -10.21
N LEU A 109 1.27 7.10 -9.32
CA LEU A 109 0.92 8.49 -9.57
C LEU A 109 1.74 9.05 -10.74
N PHE A 110 3.06 8.88 -10.71
CA PHE A 110 3.92 9.38 -11.78
C PHE A 110 3.66 8.67 -13.12
N ALA A 111 3.44 7.36 -13.12
CA ALA A 111 3.06 6.60 -14.31
C ALA A 111 1.71 7.08 -14.88
N GLY A 112 0.72 7.32 -14.01
CA GLY A 112 -0.57 7.90 -14.40
C GLY A 112 -0.44 9.28 -15.03
N LEU A 113 0.43 10.14 -14.49
CA LEU A 113 0.74 11.45 -15.06
C LEU A 113 1.41 11.35 -16.43
N GLN A 114 2.38 10.44 -16.61
CA GLN A 114 3.01 10.20 -17.91
C GLN A 114 1.97 9.71 -18.95
N LEU A 115 1.07 8.82 -18.55
CA LEU A 115 -0.03 8.37 -19.41
C LEU A 115 -1.00 9.51 -19.73
N ALA A 116 -1.30 10.39 -18.77
CA ALA A 116 -2.18 11.54 -18.99
C ALA A 116 -1.60 12.52 -20.03
N GLN A 117 -0.27 12.68 -20.05
CA GLN A 117 0.42 13.48 -21.07
C GLN A 117 0.41 12.79 -22.43
N ARG A 118 0.61 11.46 -22.48
CA ARG A 118 0.59 10.68 -23.73
C ARG A 118 -0.80 10.59 -24.36
N TYR A 119 -1.85 10.48 -23.56
CA TYR A 119 -3.24 10.40 -24.00
C TYR A 119 -4.02 11.64 -23.53
N PRO A 120 -3.91 12.79 -24.22
CA PRO A 120 -4.48 14.07 -23.79
C PRO A 120 -6.02 14.14 -23.89
N ASN A 121 -6.67 13.17 -24.55
CA ASN A 121 -8.10 13.22 -24.87
C ASN A 121 -8.99 12.23 -24.10
N VAL A 122 -8.45 11.49 -23.12
CA VAL A 122 -9.19 10.43 -22.41
C VAL A 122 -9.42 10.80 -20.94
N PRO A 123 -10.46 10.32 -20.24
CA PRO A 123 -10.60 10.58 -18.81
C PRO A 123 -9.46 9.96 -17.98
N ILE A 124 -9.12 10.59 -16.85
CA ILE A 124 -8.22 10.02 -15.82
C ILE A 124 -8.94 10.03 -14.46
N VAL A 125 -8.92 8.89 -13.77
CA VAL A 125 -9.62 8.67 -12.50
C VAL A 125 -8.60 8.34 -11.41
N PHE A 126 -8.66 9.04 -10.28
CA PHE A 126 -7.82 8.80 -9.10
C PHE A 126 -8.65 8.18 -7.98
N SER A 127 -8.57 6.87 -7.77
CA SER A 127 -9.36 6.18 -6.73
C SER A 127 -8.58 6.10 -5.40
N GLY A 128 -8.62 7.14 -4.58
CA GLY A 128 -7.91 7.21 -3.28
C GLY A 128 -8.86 7.47 -2.10
N TYR A 129 -8.68 6.74 -0.98
CA TYR A 129 -9.48 6.92 0.23
C TYR A 129 -8.61 6.96 1.49
N SER A 130 -9.09 7.59 2.56
CA SER A 130 -8.41 7.57 3.86
C SER A 130 -8.62 6.22 4.54
N GLY A 131 -7.61 5.36 4.56
CA GLY A 131 -7.65 4.06 5.25
C GLY A 131 -7.66 4.17 6.78
N SER A 132 -7.77 5.38 7.35
CA SER A 132 -7.71 5.65 8.78
C SER A 132 -9.03 5.29 9.49
N LEU A 133 -8.93 4.68 10.67
CA LEU A 133 -10.07 4.49 11.59
C LEU A 133 -10.53 5.80 12.22
N TRP A 134 -9.63 6.79 12.28
CA TRP A 134 -9.90 8.13 12.78
C TRP A 134 -10.15 9.06 11.60
N SER A 135 -11.25 9.83 11.64
CA SER A 135 -11.58 10.79 10.60
C SER A 135 -10.51 11.89 10.55
N VAL A 136 -9.55 11.74 9.64
CA VAL A 136 -8.70 12.84 9.20
C VAL A 136 -9.44 13.49 8.03
N GLU A 137 -9.73 14.79 8.16
CA GLU A 137 -10.48 15.58 7.18
C GLU A 137 -9.87 15.54 5.77
N ALA A 138 -8.55 15.32 5.68
CA ALA A 138 -7.84 15.13 4.42
C ALA A 138 -7.86 13.65 4.00
N ASN A 139 -8.70 13.30 3.01
CA ASN A 139 -8.59 12.02 2.31
C ASN A 139 -7.50 12.07 1.23
N GLU A 140 -7.00 10.89 0.83
CA GLU A 140 -5.94 10.78 -0.16
C GLU A 140 -6.31 11.42 -1.51
N ALA A 141 -7.56 11.26 -1.97
CA ALA A 141 -8.01 11.87 -3.22
C ALA A 141 -7.97 13.41 -3.19
N SER A 142 -8.33 14.03 -2.07
CA SER A 142 -8.25 15.49 -1.88
C SER A 142 -6.80 15.99 -1.86
N LEU A 143 -5.91 15.25 -1.22
CA LEU A 143 -4.47 15.55 -1.22
C LEU A 143 -3.87 15.43 -2.63
N THR A 144 -4.24 14.35 -3.33
CA THR A 144 -3.86 14.09 -4.72
C THR A 144 -4.38 15.20 -5.64
N LYS A 145 -5.63 15.65 -5.42
CA LYS A 145 -6.22 16.78 -6.15
C LYS A 145 -5.40 18.05 -5.99
N SER A 146 -5.02 18.40 -4.76
CA SER A 146 -4.22 19.60 -4.50
C SER A 146 -2.84 19.56 -5.17
N LEU A 147 -2.24 18.37 -5.32
CA LEU A 147 -0.93 18.21 -5.95
C LEU A 147 -1.01 18.22 -7.49
N ILE A 148 -2.04 17.57 -8.04
CA ILE A 148 -2.14 17.32 -9.49
C ILE A 148 -2.85 18.45 -10.23
N HIS A 149 -3.69 19.23 -9.55
CA HIS A 149 -4.46 20.31 -10.17
C HIS A 149 -3.59 21.26 -11.00
N ASP A 150 -2.36 21.53 -10.55
CA ASP A 150 -1.43 22.42 -11.24
C ASP A 150 -0.56 21.72 -12.30
N LEU A 151 -0.54 20.38 -12.31
CA LEU A 151 0.27 19.55 -13.21
C LEU A 151 -0.50 19.11 -14.47
N ILE A 152 -1.83 18.99 -14.40
CA ILE A 152 -2.67 18.58 -15.54
C ILE A 152 -3.31 19.81 -16.20
N LYS A 153 -2.95 20.05 -17.47
CA LYS A 153 -3.42 21.21 -18.26
C LYS A 153 -4.93 21.27 -18.51
N ASN A 154 -5.64 20.13 -18.40
CA ASN A 154 -7.10 20.03 -18.58
C ASN A 154 -7.75 19.41 -17.33
N PRO A 155 -8.13 20.20 -16.31
CA PRO A 155 -8.69 19.67 -15.08
C PRO A 155 -10.09 19.05 -15.24
N GLN A 156 -10.83 19.39 -16.30
CA GLN A 156 -12.19 18.87 -16.56
C GLN A 156 -12.26 17.36 -16.87
N ARG A 157 -11.13 16.73 -17.23
CA ARG A 157 -11.04 15.29 -17.49
C ARG A 157 -10.55 14.47 -16.29
N VAL A 158 -10.29 15.13 -15.16
CA VAL A 158 -9.79 14.48 -13.94
C VAL A 158 -10.96 14.17 -13.01
N MET A 159 -11.11 12.90 -12.66
CA MET A 159 -12.11 12.40 -11.72
C MET A 159 -11.42 11.85 -10.47
N TYR A 160 -12.10 11.92 -9.33
CA TYR A 160 -11.63 11.48 -8.01
C TYR A 160 -12.67 10.54 -7.39
#